data_AF-A0A4U2ZGL0-F1
#
_entry.id   AF-A0A4U2ZGL0-F1
#
_cell.length_a   1.000
_cell.length_b   1.000
_cell.length_c   1.000
_cell.angle_alpha   90.00
_cell.angle_beta   90.00
_cell.angle_gamma   90.00
#
_symmetry.space_group_name_H-M   'P 1'
#
loop_
_entity.id
_entity.type
_entity.pdbx_description
1 polymer ?
#
loop_
_entity_poly.entity_id
_entity_poly.type
_entity_poly.pdbx_seq_one_letter_code
_entity_poly.pdbx_strand_id
1 'polypeptide(L)'
;MKIKRMDHIGIIVNDLSAAKAFFLDFGLEVKGEWEMAGELMGYAAGLSDVKVACVGLGMPEGQTWIELIKFYSPLAEADFQQPCANTLGIRHIAFAVENIEAIVT
;
A
#
# COMPACT_ATOMS: atom_id res chain seq x y z
N MET A 1 12.94 1.71 23.92
CA MET A 1 13.08 0.73 22.82
C MET A 1 13.68 1.48 21.62
N LYS A 2 14.64 0.92 20.87
CA LYS A 2 15.22 1.59 19.68
C LYS A 2 14.65 0.96 18.41
N ILE A 3 14.21 1.80 17.47
CA ILE A 3 13.76 1.37 16.15
C ILE A 3 14.96 0.77 15.39
N LYS A 4 14.77 -0.39 14.75
CA LYS A 4 15.83 -1.05 13.97
C LYS A 4 15.81 -0.66 12.50
N ARG A 5 14.62 -0.57 11.89
CA ARG A 5 14.37 -0.12 10.52
C ARG A 5 12.90 0.27 10.39
N MET A 6 12.57 0.98 9.31
CA MET A 6 11.20 1.05 8.81
C MET A 6 10.98 -0.17 7.91
N ASP A 7 9.88 -0.88 8.10
CA ASP A 7 9.61 -2.11 7.35
C ASP A 7 8.86 -1.80 6.05
N HIS A 8 7.72 -1.11 6.16
CA HIS A 8 6.89 -0.77 5.01
C HIS A 8 5.96 0.42 5.27
N ILE A 9 5.30 0.87 4.20
CA ILE A 9 4.16 1.80 4.24
C ILE A 9 2.96 1.08 3.63
N GLY A 10 1.88 0.93 4.41
CA GLY A 10 0.62 0.33 3.96
C GLY A 10 -0.28 1.32 3.21
N ILE A 11 -0.87 0.89 2.11
CA ILE A 11 -1.80 1.66 1.29
C ILE A 11 -3.03 0.80 0.98
N ILE A 12 -4.20 1.26 1.40
CA ILE A 12 -5.46 0.60 1.07
C ILE A 12 -5.87 0.97 -0.35
N VAL A 13 -6.18 -0.04 -1.17
CA VAL A 13 -6.54 0.13 -2.58
C VAL A 13 -7.85 -0.59 -2.90
N ASN A 14 -8.63 0.00 -3.82
CA ASN A 14 -9.86 -0.62 -4.31
C ASN A 14 -9.59 -1.73 -5.33
N ASP A 15 -8.54 -1.56 -6.15
CA ASP A 15 -8.09 -2.55 -7.13
C ASP A 15 -6.60 -2.87 -6.92
N LEU A 16 -6.34 -4.05 -6.37
CA LEU A 16 -5.00 -4.54 -6.09
C LEU A 16 -4.21 -4.84 -7.36
N SER A 17 -4.88 -5.32 -8.41
CA SER A 17 -4.20 -5.68 -9.67
C SER A 17 -3.77 -4.43 -10.42
N ALA A 18 -4.66 -3.44 -10.52
CA ALA A 18 -4.35 -2.17 -11.16
C ALA A 18 -3.26 -1.40 -10.39
N ALA A 19 -3.36 -1.33 -9.06
CA ALA A 19 -2.36 -0.67 -8.23
C ALA A 19 -0.99 -1.37 -8.31
N LYS A 20 -0.97 -2.72 -8.30
CA LYS A 20 0.26 -3.49 -8.50
C LYS A 20 0.89 -3.17 -9.87
N ALA A 21 0.11 -3.21 -10.93
CA ALA A 21 0.59 -2.94 -12.29
C ALA A 21 1.21 -1.54 -12.41
N PHE A 22 0.60 -0.52 -11.79
CA PHE A 22 1.15 0.83 -11.75
C PHE A 22 2.57 0.88 -11.18
N PHE A 23 2.82 0.26 -10.01
CA PHE A 23 4.15 0.30 -9.41
C PHE A 23 5.18 -0.59 -10.12
N LEU A 24 4.74 -1.69 -10.74
CA LEU A 24 5.61 -2.51 -11.58
C LEU A 24 6.13 -1.73 -12.79
N ASP A 25 5.31 -0.86 -13.39
CA ASP A 25 5.70 -0.02 -14.51
C ASP A 25 6.82 0.98 -14.14
N PHE A 26 6.90 1.38 -12.86
CA PHE A 26 7.99 2.20 -12.31
C PHE A 26 9.22 1.39 -11.88
N GLY A 27 9.26 0.09 -12.15
CA GLY A 27 10.41 -0.76 -11.85
C GLY A 27 10.50 -1.25 -10.39
N LEU A 28 9.42 -1.12 -9.60
CA LEU A 28 9.35 -1.84 -8.32
C LEU A 28 9.16 -3.34 -8.60
N GLU A 29 9.65 -4.17 -7.69
CA GLU A 29 9.54 -5.62 -7.77
C GLU A 29 8.61 -6.16 -6.69
N VAL A 30 7.89 -7.23 -7.01
CA VAL A 30 7.13 -7.99 -6.01
C VAL A 30 8.08 -8.61 -5.00
N LYS A 31 7.94 -8.23 -3.73
CA LYS A 31 8.69 -8.80 -2.61
C LYS A 31 7.89 -9.88 -1.86
N GLY A 32 6.57 -9.88 -2.01
CA GLY A 32 5.71 -10.94 -1.50
C GLY A 32 4.24 -10.72 -1.84
N GLU A 33 3.46 -11.80 -1.85
CA GLU A 33 2.01 -11.78 -1.99
C GLU A 33 1.40 -12.72 -0.96
N TRP A 34 0.32 -12.28 -0.32
CA TRP A 34 -0.34 -13.07 0.71
C TRP A 34 -1.80 -12.67 0.90
N GLU A 35 -2.57 -13.57 1.47
CA GLU A 35 -3.93 -13.30 1.96
C GLU A 35 -3.95 -13.44 3.48
N MET A 36 -4.73 -12.60 4.15
CA MET A 36 -4.97 -12.70 5.58
C MET A 36 -6.46 -12.69 5.86
N ALA A 37 -6.89 -13.54 6.78
CA ALA A 37 -8.25 -13.59 7.25
C ALA A 37 -8.30 -13.98 8.74
N GLY A 38 -9.43 -13.68 9.36
CA GLY A 38 -9.75 -14.14 10.72
C GLY A 38 -9.38 -13.17 11.83
N GLU A 39 -9.57 -13.65 13.07
CA GLU A 39 -9.62 -12.80 14.27
C GLU A 39 -8.33 -12.02 14.53
N LEU A 40 -7.16 -12.58 14.22
CA LEU A 40 -5.88 -11.90 14.47
C LEU A 40 -5.74 -10.63 13.62
N MET A 41 -6.12 -10.71 12.34
CA MET A 41 -6.12 -9.54 11.45
C MET A 41 -7.23 -8.56 11.85
N GLY A 42 -8.40 -9.09 12.22
CA GLY A 42 -9.48 -8.28 12.77
C GLY A 42 -9.06 -7.46 13.98
N TYR A 43 -8.35 -8.08 14.93
CA TYR A 43 -7.81 -7.41 16.10
C TYR A 43 -6.80 -6.32 15.73
N ALA A 44 -5.87 -6.60 14.81
CA ALA A 44 -4.86 -5.62 14.38
C ALA A 44 -5.50 -4.41 13.66
N ALA A 45 -6.54 -4.65 12.86
CA ALA A 45 -7.26 -3.62 12.12
C ALA A 45 -8.37 -2.91 12.93
N GLY A 46 -8.74 -3.43 14.10
CA GLY A 46 -9.91 -2.96 14.85
C GLY A 46 -11.24 -3.26 14.17
N LEU A 47 -11.30 -4.31 13.34
CA LEU A 47 -12.46 -4.69 12.52
C LEU A 47 -12.85 -6.15 12.78
N SER A 48 -14.11 -6.49 12.54
CA SER A 48 -14.59 -7.89 12.59
C SER A 48 -14.72 -8.47 11.18
N ASP A 49 -14.61 -9.79 11.06
CA ASP A 49 -14.77 -10.54 9.81
C ASP A 49 -13.85 -10.05 8.66
N VAL A 50 -12.58 -9.81 9.00
CA VAL A 50 -11.61 -9.27 8.05
C VAL A 50 -11.13 -10.33 7.08
N LYS A 51 -11.13 -9.99 5.79
CA LYS A 51 -10.44 -10.71 4.72
C LYS A 51 -9.75 -9.72 3.80
N VAL A 52 -8.44 -9.88 3.58
CA VAL A 52 -7.62 -9.02 2.73
C VAL A 52 -6.70 -9.82 1.81
N ALA A 53 -6.31 -9.22 0.69
CA ALA A 53 -5.14 -9.61 -0.08
C ALA A 53 -4.12 -8.48 -0.08
N CYS A 54 -2.84 -8.85 0.01
CA CYS A 54 -1.71 -7.93 0.08
C CYS A 54 -0.67 -8.23 -1.00
N VAL A 55 -0.02 -7.17 -1.49
CA VAL A 55 1.18 -7.25 -2.34
C VAL A 55 2.23 -6.30 -1.80
N GLY A 56 3.40 -6.83 -1.43
CA GLY A 56 4.58 -6.05 -1.08
C GLY A 56 5.39 -5.70 -2.33
N LEU A 57 5.67 -4.42 -2.56
CA LEU A 57 6.40 -3.89 -3.72
C LEU A 57 7.54 -2.99 -3.26
N GLY A 58 8.77 -3.29 -3.67
CA GLY A 58 9.95 -2.53 -3.25
C GLY A 58 10.97 -2.40 -4.36
N MET A 59 11.92 -1.48 -4.16
CA MET A 59 13.09 -1.37 -5.04
C MET A 59 13.87 -2.69 -5.04
N PRO A 60 14.58 -3.05 -6.13
CA PRO A 60 15.38 -4.26 -6.20
C PRO A 60 16.28 -4.49 -4.98
N GLU A 61 16.99 -3.45 -4.55
CA GLU A 61 17.90 -3.45 -3.39
C GLU A 61 17.34 -2.73 -2.15
N GLY A 62 16.05 -2.37 -2.15
CA GLY A 62 15.42 -1.61 -1.07
C GLY A 62 15.11 -2.44 0.17
N GLN A 63 15.32 -1.86 1.36
CA GLN A 63 14.94 -2.48 2.64
C GLN A 63 13.51 -2.16 3.09
N THR A 64 12.87 -1.18 2.45
CA THR A 64 11.49 -0.76 2.71
C THR A 64 10.66 -1.02 1.46
N TRP A 65 9.43 -1.50 1.63
CA TRP A 65 8.48 -1.66 0.53
C TRP A 65 7.17 -0.91 0.79
N ILE A 66 6.39 -0.72 -0.27
CA ILE A 66 4.96 -0.41 -0.19
C ILE A 66 4.21 -1.73 0.01
N GLU A 67 3.28 -1.76 0.96
CA GLU A 67 2.30 -2.83 1.08
C GLU A 67 0.97 -2.34 0.53
N LEU A 68 0.54 -2.88 -0.62
CA LEU A 68 -0.79 -2.62 -1.16
C LEU A 68 -1.77 -3.61 -0.54
N ILE A 69 -2.90 -3.12 -0.03
CA ILE A 69 -3.88 -3.94 0.71
C ILE A 69 -5.26 -3.71 0.11
N LYS A 70 -5.91 -4.79 -0.34
CA LYS A 70 -7.32 -4.77 -0.72
C LYS A 70 -8.15 -5.49 0.34
N PHE A 71 -9.13 -4.79 0.88
CA PHE A 71 -10.16 -5.39 1.73
C PHE A 71 -11.25 -6.03 0.87
N TYR A 72 -11.54 -7.30 1.14
CA TYR A 72 -12.71 -8.00 0.64
C TYR A 72 -13.86 -7.98 1.65
N SER A 73 -13.52 -7.95 2.95
CA SER A 73 -14.47 -7.77 4.05
C SER A 73 -13.76 -7.11 5.26
N PRO A 74 -14.43 -6.19 5.97
CA PRO A 74 -15.55 -5.40 5.48
C PRO A 74 -15.09 -4.52 4.30
N LEU A 75 -16.01 -4.17 3.40
CA LEU A 75 -15.70 -3.22 2.32
C LEU A 75 -15.49 -1.82 2.90
N ALA A 76 -14.60 -1.04 2.28
CA ALA A 76 -14.47 0.37 2.59
C ALA A 76 -15.80 1.10 2.34
N GLU A 77 -16.06 2.15 3.12
CA GLU A 77 -17.26 2.97 2.95
C GLU A 77 -17.29 3.59 1.54
N ALA A 78 -18.45 3.52 0.89
CA ALA A 78 -18.61 3.90 -0.52
C ALA A 78 -18.40 5.40 -0.79
N ASP A 79 -18.51 6.24 0.24
CA ASP A 79 -18.42 7.71 0.13
C ASP A 79 -17.00 8.26 0.43
N PHE A 80 -15.95 7.45 0.26
CA PHE A 80 -14.59 7.94 0.45
C PHE A 80 -14.25 9.08 -0.52
N GLN A 81 -14.21 10.31 0.00
CA GLN A 81 -13.72 11.47 -0.71
C GLN A 81 -12.21 11.59 -0.55
N GLN A 82 -11.50 11.78 -1.67
CA GLN A 82 -10.07 12.04 -1.62
C GLN A 82 -9.83 13.33 -0.80
N PRO A 83 -9.05 13.26 0.29
CA PRO A 83 -8.82 14.43 1.14
C PRO A 83 -8.06 15.53 0.39
N CYS A 84 -8.36 16.78 0.74
CA CYS A 84 -7.65 17.94 0.20
C CYS A 84 -6.15 17.86 0.45
N ALA A 85 -5.38 18.50 -0.42
CA ALA A 85 -3.93 18.55 -0.34
C ALA A 85 -3.40 19.03 1.04
N ASN A 86 -4.09 19.97 1.66
CA ASN A 86 -3.72 20.57 2.95
C ASN A 86 -4.37 19.89 4.16
N THR A 87 -4.99 18.72 4.01
CA THR A 87 -5.51 17.94 5.14
C THR A 87 -4.35 17.39 6.00
N LEU A 88 -4.47 17.50 7.33
CA LEU A 88 -3.48 16.95 8.26
C LEU A 88 -3.42 15.42 8.15
N GLY A 89 -2.22 14.84 7.95
CA GLY A 89 -2.02 13.40 7.88
C GLY A 89 -0.93 12.98 6.87
N ILE A 90 -0.93 11.69 6.51
CA ILE A 90 -0.09 11.16 5.43
C ILE A 90 -0.57 11.78 4.12
N ARG A 91 0.36 12.33 3.33
CA ARG A 91 0.03 13.07 2.11
C ARG A 91 0.53 12.42 0.83
N HIS A 92 1.81 12.06 0.78
CA HIS A 92 2.42 11.48 -0.39
C HIS A 92 3.62 10.62 -0.01
N ILE A 93 3.93 9.67 -0.89
CA ILE A 93 5.19 8.95 -0.91
C ILE A 93 5.91 9.46 -2.15
N ALA A 94 7.18 9.85 -2.01
CA ALA A 94 7.96 10.41 -3.11
C ALA A 94 9.05 9.42 -3.54
N PHE A 95 9.20 9.28 -4.86
CA PHE A 95 10.25 8.48 -5.48
C PHE A 95 11.16 9.42 -6.27
N ALA A 96 12.47 9.26 -6.09
CA ALA A 96 13.45 9.86 -6.99
C ALA A 96 13.58 8.96 -8.22
N VAL A 97 13.45 9.54 -9.40
CA VAL A 97 13.46 8.85 -10.69
C VAL A 97 14.54 9.44 -11.59
N GLU A 98 15.02 8.67 -12.55
CA GLU A 98 16.11 9.10 -13.44
C GLU A 98 15.69 10.22 -14.41
N ASN A 99 14.44 10.19 -14.89
CA ASN A 99 13.89 11.16 -15.83
C ASN A 99 12.40 11.37 -15.57
N ILE A 100 12.04 12.50 -14.97
CA ILE A 100 10.65 12.80 -14.61
C ILE A 100 9.82 13.21 -15.83
N GLU A 101 10.43 13.87 -16.81
CA GLU A 101 9.80 14.32 -18.05
C GLU A 101 9.38 13.16 -18.95
N ALA A 102 10.07 12.01 -18.86
CA ALA A 102 9.68 10.79 -19.54
C ALA A 102 8.46 10.11 -18.91
N ILE A 103 8.18 10.40 -17.64
CA ILE A 103 7.13 9.77 -16.83
C ILE A 103 5.85 10.62 -16.80
N VAL A 104 6.01 11.93 -16.58
CA VAL A 104 4.91 12.88 -16.47
C VAL A 104 4.62 13.44 -17.85
N THR A 105 3.58 12.88 -18.50
CA THR A 105 3.06 13.36 -19.79
C THR A 105 1.90 14.32 -19.62
#